data_AF-A0A0Q9LQN0-F1
#
_entry.id   AF-A0A0Q9LQN0-F1
#
_cell.length_a   1.000
_cell.length_b   1.000
_cell.length_c   1.000
_cell.angle_alpha   90.00
_cell.angle_beta   90.00
_cell.angle_gamma   90.00
#
_symmetry.space_group_name_H-M   'P 1'
#
loop_
_entity.id
_entity.type
_entity.pdbx_description
1 polymer ?
#
loop_
_entity_poly.entity_id
_entity_poly.type
_entity_poly.pdbx_seq_one_letter_code
_entity_poly.pdbx_strand_id
1 'polypeptide(L)'
;MDDDSMSAGLIYVAYGELMHKLQVMEMSLWEIQALQMKKGMTDAQAFAQVEKWDGTTFGALYRGMKSQPHWTEDLIWKVGQAVQLRNHLAHNFLREFFLAVESQANYEAGADQLLDWHGVVDELAGQLDEHIKTLGGGGWDQLDEASKAEVEALRPKAWPLNNDSEGSWRNTE
;
A
#
# COMPACT_ATOMS: atom_id res chain seq x y z
N MET A 1 -5.72 -30.02 14.84
CA MET A 1 -5.68 -29.02 13.77
C MET A 1 -4.95 -29.74 12.65
N ASP A 2 -5.63 -30.05 11.56
CA ASP A 2 -5.05 -30.84 10.47
C ASP A 2 -4.00 -29.98 9.74
N ASP A 3 -2.90 -30.60 9.28
CA ASP A 3 -1.75 -29.90 8.68
C ASP A 3 -2.17 -28.97 7.53
N ASP A 4 -3.15 -29.38 6.72
CA ASP A 4 -3.70 -28.59 5.61
C ASP A 4 -4.32 -27.25 6.09
N SER A 5 -4.99 -27.25 7.25
CA SER A 5 -5.58 -26.02 7.82
C SER A 5 -4.52 -25.05 8.37
N MET A 6 -3.39 -25.59 8.83
CA MET A 6 -2.26 -24.80 9.29
C MET A 6 -1.52 -24.16 8.10
N SER A 7 -1.28 -24.93 7.03
CA SER A 7 -0.69 -24.44 5.79
C SER A 7 -1.53 -23.33 5.13
N ALA A 8 -2.85 -23.53 5.04
CA ALA A 8 -3.76 -22.50 4.52
C ALA A 8 -3.74 -21.20 5.37
N GLY A 9 -3.67 -21.32 6.70
CA GLY A 9 -3.59 -20.17 7.60
C GLY A 9 -2.30 -19.36 7.44
N LEU A 10 -1.15 -20.02 7.26
CA LEU A 10 0.13 -19.37 7.04
C LEU A 10 0.16 -18.58 5.72
N ILE A 11 -0.44 -19.12 4.65
CA ILE A 11 -0.56 -18.44 3.36
C ILE A 11 -1.41 -17.17 3.47
N TYR A 12 -2.50 -17.21 4.26
CA TYR A 12 -3.30 -16.02 4.53
C TYR A 12 -2.51 -14.93 5.25
N VAL A 13 -1.71 -15.31 6.25
CA VAL A 13 -0.85 -14.37 6.98
C VAL A 13 0.20 -13.77 6.06
N ALA A 14 0.90 -14.59 5.29
CA ALA A 14 1.93 -14.14 4.34
C ALA A 14 1.35 -13.20 3.26
N TYR A 15 0.17 -13.52 2.73
CA TYR A 15 -0.55 -12.63 1.82
C TYR A 15 -0.91 -11.29 2.47
N GLY A 16 -1.46 -11.32 3.68
CA GLY A 16 -1.82 -10.11 4.42
C GLY A 16 -0.61 -9.22 4.67
N GLU A 17 0.52 -9.82 5.05
CA GLU A 17 1.78 -9.11 5.25
C GLU A 17 2.30 -8.48 3.96
N LEU A 18 2.32 -9.24 2.85
CA LEU A 18 2.75 -8.72 1.54
C LEU A 18 1.84 -7.58 1.05
N MET A 19 0.53 -7.72 1.20
CA MET A 19 -0.43 -6.66 0.87
C MET A 19 -0.22 -5.41 1.74
N HIS A 20 0.03 -5.58 3.04
CA HIS A 20 0.36 -4.48 3.93
C HIS A 20 1.65 -3.76 3.50
N LYS A 21 2.70 -4.51 3.14
CA LYS A 21 3.96 -3.91 2.65
C LYS A 21 3.77 -3.13 1.36
N LEU A 22 3.00 -3.66 0.41
CA LEU A 22 2.65 -2.94 -0.82
C LEU A 22 1.86 -1.66 -0.52
N GLN A 23 1.00 -1.67 0.50
CA GLN A 23 0.26 -0.48 0.95
C GLN A 23 1.19 0.57 1.60
N VAL A 24 2.14 0.15 2.43
CA VAL A 24 3.15 1.04 3.01
C VAL A 24 4.01 1.66 1.90
N MET A 25 4.40 0.86 0.91
CA MET A 25 5.14 1.36 -0.25
C MET A 25 4.32 2.36 -1.07
N GLU A 26 3.00 2.19 -1.20
CA GLU A 26 2.11 3.20 -1.79
C GLU A 26 2.16 4.53 -1.04
N MET A 27 2.23 4.52 0.29
CA MET A 27 2.41 5.74 1.08
C MET A 27 3.75 6.44 0.81
N SER A 28 4.83 5.67 0.59
CA SER A 28 6.13 6.25 0.17
C SER A 28 6.01 7.01 -1.15
N LEU A 29 5.17 6.52 -2.07
CA LEU A 29 4.91 7.23 -3.32
C LEU A 29 4.11 8.52 -3.11
N TRP A 30 3.19 8.54 -2.14
CA TRP A 30 2.50 9.78 -1.73
C TRP A 30 3.46 10.80 -1.13
N GLU A 31 4.42 10.36 -0.32
CA GLU A 31 5.46 11.23 0.24
C GLU A 31 6.27 11.90 -0.87
N ILE A 32 6.69 11.13 -1.89
CA ILE A 32 7.39 11.70 -3.06
C ILE A 32 6.55 12.79 -3.73
N GLN A 33 5.24 12.58 -3.90
CA GLN A 33 4.37 13.60 -4.47
C GLN A 33 4.23 14.84 -3.58
N ALA A 34 4.15 14.65 -2.27
CA ALA A 34 4.09 15.73 -1.29
C ALA A 34 5.36 16.59 -1.33
N LEU A 35 6.54 15.96 -1.44
CA LEU A 35 7.83 16.67 -1.56
C LEU A 35 7.93 17.53 -2.83
N GLN A 36 7.17 17.20 -3.88
CA GLN A 36 7.12 17.96 -5.13
C GLN A 36 6.11 19.11 -5.13
N MET A 37 5.40 19.35 -4.03
CA MET A 37 4.44 20.45 -3.94
C MET A 37 5.16 21.80 -4.05
N LYS A 38 4.64 22.68 -4.92
CA LYS A 38 5.29 23.96 -5.22
C LYS A 38 5.35 24.86 -3.98
N LYS A 39 6.52 25.45 -3.72
CA LYS A 39 6.66 26.53 -2.72
C LYS A 39 5.70 27.68 -3.05
N GLY A 40 4.94 28.13 -2.06
CA GLY A 40 3.95 29.21 -2.18
C GLY A 40 2.53 28.76 -2.50
N MET A 41 2.26 27.43 -2.53
CA MET A 41 0.91 26.89 -2.55
C MET A 41 0.19 27.21 -1.23
N THR A 42 -1.09 27.56 -1.29
CA THR A 42 -1.90 27.74 -0.07
C THR A 42 -2.35 26.39 0.47
N ASP A 43 -2.66 26.32 1.77
CA ASP A 43 -3.16 25.09 2.40
C ASP A 43 -4.39 24.54 1.66
N ALA A 44 -5.33 25.38 1.25
CA ALA A 44 -6.50 24.96 0.49
C ALA A 44 -6.16 24.32 -0.87
N GLN A 45 -5.13 24.84 -1.56
CA GLN A 45 -4.65 24.25 -2.82
C GLN A 45 -3.92 22.93 -2.56
N ALA A 46 -3.18 22.84 -1.46
CA ALA A 46 -2.50 21.64 -1.03
C ALA A 46 -3.50 20.51 -0.69
N PHE A 47 -4.50 20.81 0.14
CA PHE A 47 -5.57 19.88 0.49
C PHE A 47 -6.35 19.39 -0.73
N ALA A 48 -6.75 20.29 -1.65
CA ALA A 48 -7.45 19.88 -2.87
C ALA A 48 -6.60 18.98 -3.79
N GLN A 49 -5.27 19.04 -3.68
CA GLN A 49 -4.37 18.16 -4.43
C GLN A 49 -4.22 16.79 -3.75
N VAL A 50 -4.13 16.76 -2.41
CA VAL A 50 -4.11 15.52 -1.61
C VAL A 50 -5.42 14.75 -1.74
N GLU A 51 -6.58 15.42 -1.69
CA GLU A 51 -7.90 14.78 -1.89
C GLU A 51 -8.02 14.10 -3.27
N LYS A 52 -7.38 14.67 -4.30
CA LYS A 52 -7.31 14.01 -5.61
C LYS A 52 -6.47 12.75 -5.56
N TRP A 53 -5.40 12.71 -4.78
CA TRP A 53 -4.56 11.52 -4.64
C TRP A 53 -5.27 10.41 -3.89
N ASP A 54 -6.04 10.73 -2.85
CA ASP A 54 -6.82 9.77 -2.07
C ASP A 54 -7.87 9.04 -2.94
N GLY A 55 -8.47 9.74 -3.91
CA GLY A 55 -9.36 9.13 -4.90
C GLY A 55 -8.67 8.32 -6.02
N THR A 56 -7.33 8.24 -6.01
CA THR A 56 -6.53 7.70 -7.12
C THR A 56 -5.94 6.33 -6.77
N THR A 57 -6.12 5.33 -7.63
CA THR A 57 -5.56 3.99 -7.41
C THR A 57 -4.03 3.98 -7.49
N PHE A 58 -3.38 3.04 -6.81
CA PHE A 58 -1.92 2.85 -6.84
C PHE A 58 -1.29 2.93 -8.24
N GLY A 59 -1.93 2.31 -9.24
CA GLY A 59 -1.46 2.37 -10.62
C GLY A 59 -1.64 3.72 -11.31
N ALA A 60 -2.65 4.50 -10.93
CA ALA A 60 -2.84 5.86 -11.44
C ALA A 60 -1.85 6.84 -10.78
N LEU A 61 -1.54 6.65 -9.50
CA LEU A 61 -0.48 7.37 -8.79
C LEU A 61 0.88 7.18 -9.48
N TYR A 62 1.28 5.93 -9.72
CA TYR A 62 2.52 5.60 -10.43
C TYR A 62 2.60 6.24 -11.83
N ARG A 63 1.51 6.21 -12.61
CA ARG A 63 1.49 6.80 -13.96
C ARG A 63 1.81 8.30 -13.96
N GLY A 64 1.43 9.03 -12.92
CA GLY A 64 1.73 10.46 -12.76
C GLY A 64 3.18 10.76 -12.35
N MET A 65 3.88 9.77 -11.79
CA MET A 65 5.24 9.95 -11.26
C MET A 65 6.34 9.53 -12.23
N LYS A 66 6.11 8.47 -13.02
CA LYS A 66 7.14 7.92 -13.92
C LYS A 66 7.64 8.88 -15.00
N SER A 67 6.94 10.00 -15.23
CA SER A 67 7.35 11.05 -16.17
C SER A 67 8.19 12.15 -15.53
N GLN A 68 8.45 12.08 -14.23
CA GLN A 68 9.19 13.11 -13.49
C GLN A 68 10.71 12.84 -13.58
N PRO A 69 11.54 13.90 -13.70
CA PRO A 69 12.95 13.78 -14.08
C PRO A 69 13.87 13.18 -13.01
N HIS A 70 13.42 13.02 -11.77
CA HIS A 70 14.23 12.46 -10.67
C HIS A 70 14.16 10.93 -10.59
N TRP A 71 13.26 10.29 -11.34
CA TRP A 71 13.14 8.83 -11.34
C TRP A 71 14.17 8.19 -12.26
N THR A 72 14.83 7.13 -11.78
CA THR A 72 15.67 6.27 -12.61
C THR A 72 14.80 5.28 -13.39
N GLU A 73 15.27 4.85 -14.57
CA GLU A 73 14.56 3.84 -15.37
C GLU A 73 14.35 2.54 -14.59
N ASP A 74 15.33 2.15 -13.77
CA ASP A 74 15.25 0.96 -12.92
C ASP A 74 14.15 1.08 -11.85
N LEU A 75 14.07 2.21 -11.13
CA LEU A 75 13.01 2.44 -10.15
C LEU A 75 11.62 2.50 -10.82
N ILE A 76 11.51 3.13 -11.99
CA ILE A 76 10.26 3.16 -12.76
C ILE A 76 9.80 1.75 -13.10
N TRP A 77 10.72 0.90 -13.55
CA TRP A 77 10.43 -0.48 -13.91
C TRP A 77 10.01 -1.30 -12.67
N LYS A 78 10.77 -1.25 -11.58
CA LYS A 78 10.50 -2.00 -10.34
C LYS A 78 9.18 -1.58 -9.68
N VAL A 79 8.91 -0.28 -9.56
CA VAL A 79 7.62 0.22 -9.04
C VAL A 79 6.46 -0.23 -9.95
N GLY A 80 6.68 -0.23 -11.27
CA GLY A 80 5.71 -0.76 -12.22
C GLY A 80 5.39 -2.25 -12.00
N GLN A 81 6.41 -3.07 -11.72
CA GLN A 81 6.22 -4.48 -11.36
C GLN A 81 5.45 -4.63 -10.04
N ALA A 82 5.77 -3.83 -9.02
CA ALA A 82 5.09 -3.90 -7.74
C ALA A 82 3.61 -3.49 -7.81
N VAL A 83 3.27 -2.51 -8.66
CA VAL A 83 1.87 -2.16 -8.97
C VAL A 83 1.14 -3.34 -9.63
N GLN A 84 1.79 -4.02 -10.58
CA GLN A 84 1.20 -5.20 -11.23
C GLN A 84 0.99 -6.34 -10.23
N LEU A 85 1.98 -6.59 -9.38
CA LEU A 85 1.90 -7.58 -8.30
C LEU A 85 0.74 -7.29 -7.34
N ARG A 86 0.62 -6.04 -6.84
CA ARG A 86 -0.49 -5.63 -5.97
C ARG A 86 -1.85 -5.88 -6.62
N ASN A 87 -2.00 -5.54 -7.90
CA ASN A 87 -3.26 -5.77 -8.62
C ASN A 87 -3.52 -7.27 -8.84
N HIS A 88 -2.50 -8.05 -9.14
CA HIS A 88 -2.62 -9.50 -9.26
C HIS A 88 -3.06 -10.11 -7.93
N LEU A 89 -2.41 -9.75 -6.82
CA LEU A 89 -2.75 -10.21 -5.47
C LEU A 89 -4.19 -9.84 -5.08
N ALA A 90 -4.60 -8.59 -5.32
CA ALA A 90 -5.94 -8.12 -4.97
C ALA A 90 -7.09 -8.82 -5.74
N HIS A 91 -6.82 -9.34 -6.94
CA HIS A 91 -7.87 -9.85 -7.83
C HIS A 91 -7.83 -11.36 -8.07
N ASN A 92 -6.65 -11.98 -7.99
CA ASN A 92 -6.45 -13.37 -8.39
C ASN A 92 -5.98 -14.28 -7.25
N PHE A 93 -5.33 -13.74 -6.21
CA PHE A 93 -4.73 -14.54 -5.14
C PHE A 93 -5.71 -15.55 -4.51
N LEU A 94 -6.87 -15.08 -4.06
CA LEU A 94 -7.86 -15.98 -3.45
C LEU A 94 -8.37 -17.06 -4.41
N ARG A 95 -8.39 -16.78 -5.71
CA ARG A 95 -8.83 -17.75 -6.71
C ARG A 95 -7.77 -18.82 -6.97
N GLU A 96 -6.52 -18.38 -7.13
CA GLU A 96 -5.39 -19.25 -7.47
C GLU A 96 -4.99 -20.15 -6.30
N PHE A 97 -5.04 -19.64 -5.07
CA PHE A 97 -4.54 -20.37 -3.90
C PHE A 97 -5.64 -21.05 -3.06
N PHE A 98 -6.92 -20.66 -3.18
CA PHE A 98 -7.98 -21.21 -2.32
C PHE A 98 -9.19 -21.79 -3.04
N LEU A 99 -9.43 -21.46 -4.31
CA LEU A 99 -10.55 -22.04 -5.08
C LEU A 99 -10.10 -23.14 -6.05
N ALA A 100 -8.83 -23.13 -6.46
CA ALA A 100 -8.24 -24.24 -7.21
C ALA A 100 -7.91 -25.39 -6.24
N VAL A 101 -8.28 -26.62 -6.63
CA VAL A 101 -8.18 -27.89 -5.88
C VAL A 101 -7.14 -27.87 -4.75
N GLU A 102 -7.63 -28.02 -3.51
CA GLU A 102 -6.82 -28.12 -2.30
C GLU A 102 -5.78 -29.23 -2.47
N SER A 103 -4.51 -28.83 -2.52
CA SER A 103 -3.36 -29.72 -2.66
C SER A 103 -2.21 -29.09 -1.89
N GLN A 104 -1.62 -29.85 -0.97
CA GLN A 104 -0.47 -29.41 -0.19
C GLN A 104 0.67 -28.87 -1.06
N ALA A 105 0.91 -29.48 -2.22
CA ALA A 105 1.93 -29.02 -3.16
C ALA A 105 1.63 -27.63 -3.76
N ASN A 106 0.35 -27.28 -3.95
CA ASN A 106 -0.04 -25.95 -4.42
C ASN A 106 0.16 -24.90 -3.33
N TYR A 107 -0.09 -25.26 -2.07
CA TYR A 107 0.15 -24.40 -0.92
C TYR A 107 1.64 -24.12 -0.72
N GLU A 108 2.49 -25.14 -0.80
CA GLU A 108 3.94 -25.00 -0.68
C GLU A 108 4.50 -24.12 -1.81
N ALA A 109 4.13 -24.38 -3.06
CA ALA A 109 4.55 -23.54 -4.20
C ALA A 109 4.08 -22.08 -4.07
N GLY A 110 2.87 -21.87 -3.53
CA GLY A 110 2.36 -20.54 -3.24
C GLY A 110 3.11 -19.82 -2.13
N ALA A 111 3.48 -20.54 -1.07
CA ALA A 111 4.27 -20.00 0.03
C ALA A 111 5.66 -19.54 -0.45
N ASP A 112 6.33 -20.36 -1.27
CA ASP A 112 7.63 -20.01 -1.86
C ASP A 112 7.52 -18.76 -2.75
N GLN A 113 6.48 -18.70 -3.59
CA GLN A 113 6.24 -17.54 -4.45
C GLN A 113 5.95 -16.26 -3.66
N LEU A 114 5.18 -16.35 -2.58
CA LEU A 114 4.93 -15.21 -1.68
C LEU A 114 6.21 -14.74 -0.99
N LEU A 115 7.08 -15.66 -0.59
CA LEU A 115 8.37 -15.35 0.03
C LEU A 115 9.30 -14.62 -0.94
N ASP A 116 9.38 -15.09 -2.19
CA ASP A 116 10.17 -14.45 -3.24
C ASP A 116 9.68 -13.02 -3.50
N TRP A 117 8.36 -12.85 -3.66
CA TRP A 117 7.76 -11.53 -3.84
C TRP A 117 7.98 -10.62 -2.64
N HIS A 118 7.92 -11.17 -1.42
CA HIS A 118 8.20 -10.42 -0.21
C HIS A 118 9.64 -9.88 -0.21
N GLY A 119 10.64 -10.71 -0.53
CA GLY A 119 12.03 -10.28 -0.64
C GLY A 119 12.24 -9.16 -1.67
N VAL A 120 11.60 -9.28 -2.84
CA VAL A 120 11.66 -8.26 -3.89
C VAL A 120 11.02 -6.94 -3.46
N VAL A 121 9.87 -7.00 -2.78
CA VAL A 121 9.18 -5.79 -2.28
C VAL A 121 10.00 -5.12 -1.18
N ASP A 122 10.67 -5.87 -0.31
CA ASP A 122 11.54 -5.30 0.73
C ASP A 122 12.75 -4.58 0.15
N GLU A 123 13.41 -5.18 -0.85
CA GLU A 123 14.51 -4.53 -1.55
C GLU A 123 14.05 -3.22 -2.21
N LEU A 124 12.89 -3.24 -2.88
CA LEU A 124 12.32 -2.05 -3.51
C LEU A 124 11.94 -0.99 -2.47
N ALA A 125 11.38 -1.36 -1.33
CA ALA A 125 11.05 -0.44 -0.25
C ALA A 125 12.30 0.28 0.26
N GLY A 126 13.41 -0.45 0.45
CA GLY A 126 14.70 0.15 0.80
C GLY A 126 15.23 1.12 -0.27
N GLN A 127 15.10 0.76 -1.55
CA GLN A 127 15.50 1.64 -2.66
C GLN A 127 14.65 2.91 -2.74
N LEU A 128 13.35 2.81 -2.46
CA LEU A 128 12.44 3.95 -2.41
C LEU A 128 12.73 4.87 -1.23
N ASP A 129 13.02 4.32 -0.05
CA ASP A 129 13.39 5.09 1.13
C ASP A 129 14.68 5.90 0.90
N GLU A 130 15.71 5.27 0.31
CA GLU A 130 16.93 5.97 -0.08
C GLU A 130 16.65 7.06 -1.12
N HIS A 131 15.77 6.79 -2.09
CA HIS A 131 15.38 7.80 -3.06
C HIS A 131 14.67 9.00 -2.42
N ILE A 132 13.74 8.77 -1.48
CA ILE A 132 13.03 9.80 -0.73
C ILE A 132 14.01 10.69 0.03
N LYS A 133 15.01 10.10 0.69
CA LYS A 133 16.09 10.86 1.36
C LYS A 133 16.83 11.77 0.38
N THR A 134 17.12 11.31 -0.84
CA THR A 134 17.76 12.18 -1.87
C THR A 134 16.90 13.37 -2.29
N LEU A 135 15.57 13.24 -2.18
CA LEU A 135 14.61 14.30 -2.48
C LEU A 135 14.40 15.27 -1.30
N GLY A 136 15.06 15.02 -0.16
CA GLY A 136 14.90 15.81 1.06
C GLY A 136 13.75 15.34 1.95
N GLY A 137 13.24 14.13 1.74
CA GLY A 137 12.31 13.48 2.66
C GLY A 137 12.97 13.20 4.01
N GLY A 138 12.23 13.47 5.08
CA GLY A 138 12.69 13.29 6.45
C GLY A 138 11.86 12.21 7.13
N GLY A 139 12.53 11.28 7.81
CA GLY A 139 11.85 10.21 8.54
C GLY A 139 11.07 10.72 9.76
N TRP A 140 10.15 9.90 10.27
CA TRP A 140 9.38 10.17 11.49
C TRP A 140 10.21 10.69 12.66
N ASP A 141 11.42 10.13 12.84
CA ASP A 141 12.34 10.51 13.92
C ASP A 141 12.90 11.93 13.80
N GLN A 142 12.77 12.57 12.63
CA GLN A 142 13.20 13.93 12.36
C GLN A 142 12.12 14.98 12.64
N LEU A 143 10.87 14.55 12.86
CA LEU A 143 9.78 15.45 13.26
C LEU A 143 9.98 15.89 14.71
N ASP A 144 9.62 17.14 15.00
CA ASP A 144 9.54 17.60 16.39
C ASP A 144 8.35 16.96 17.12
N GLU A 145 8.39 16.98 18.45
CA GLU A 145 7.36 16.34 19.28
C GLU A 145 5.97 16.95 19.09
N ALA A 146 5.88 18.22 18.71
CA ALA A 146 4.61 18.89 18.43
C ALA A 146 3.98 18.31 17.14
N SER A 147 4.76 18.20 16.07
CA SER A 147 4.34 17.62 14.80
C SER A 147 3.96 16.14 14.94
N LYS A 148 4.73 15.37 15.71
CA LYS A 148 4.37 13.96 16.02
C LYS A 148 3.04 13.86 16.76
N ALA A 149 2.79 14.74 17.74
CA ALA A 149 1.54 14.78 18.48
C ALA A 149 0.35 15.16 17.59
N GLU A 150 0.52 16.07 16.63
CA GLU A 150 -0.50 16.40 15.64
C GLU A 150 -0.85 15.20 14.76
N VAL A 151 0.15 14.46 14.26
CA VAL A 151 -0.09 13.25 13.46
C VAL A 151 -0.80 12.17 14.29
N GLU A 152 -0.36 11.91 15.52
CA GLU A 152 -1.02 10.93 16.40
C GLU A 152 -2.47 11.34 16.73
N ALA A 153 -2.77 12.64 16.80
CA ALA A 153 -4.13 13.11 17.02
C ALA A 153 -5.08 12.82 15.83
N LEU A 154 -4.54 12.70 14.61
CA LEU A 154 -5.30 12.31 13.42
C LEU A 154 -5.63 10.81 13.38
N ARG A 155 -4.95 9.99 14.18
CA ARG A 155 -5.20 8.55 14.24
C ARG A 155 -6.65 8.28 14.66
N PRO A 156 -7.42 7.48 13.90
CA PRO A 156 -8.78 7.14 14.28
C PRO A 156 -8.79 6.45 15.65
N LYS A 157 -9.41 7.07 16.66
CA LYS A 157 -9.55 6.49 18.01
C LYS A 157 -10.54 5.33 18.04
N ALA A 158 -11.39 5.22 17.02
CA ALA A 158 -12.29 4.12 16.76
C ALA A 158 -12.50 3.98 15.24
N TRP A 159 -12.81 2.76 14.79
CA TRP A 159 -13.20 2.54 13.39
C TRP A 159 -14.62 3.10 13.19
N PRO A 160 -14.85 4.02 12.23
CA PRO A 160 -16.18 4.56 11.97
C PRO A 160 -17.00 3.53 11.18
N LEU A 161 -17.38 2.41 11.82
CA LEU A 161 -18.18 1.38 11.16
C LEU A 161 -19.68 1.70 11.10
N ASN A 162 -20.14 2.79 11.71
CA ASN A 162 -21.51 3.30 11.56
C ASN A 162 -21.57 4.70 12.15
N ASN A 163 -21.88 5.71 11.35
CA ASN A 163 -22.49 6.94 11.87
C ASN A 163 -23.54 7.58 10.97
N ASP A 164 -23.83 7.05 9.76
CA ASP A 164 -24.87 7.61 8.88
C ASP A 164 -25.69 6.53 8.12
N SER A 165 -26.29 5.58 8.83
CA SER A 165 -27.45 4.84 8.27
C SER A 165 -28.42 4.30 9.33
N GLU A 166 -28.81 5.15 10.29
CA GLU A 166 -30.15 5.03 10.85
C GLU A 166 -31.17 5.52 9.80
N GLY A 167 -31.47 4.67 8.82
CA GLY A 167 -32.54 4.95 7.86
C GLY A 167 -32.45 4.14 6.58
N SER A 168 -33.46 3.30 6.34
CA SER A 168 -33.79 2.70 5.04
C SER A 168 -33.20 1.32 4.68
N TRP A 169 -33.27 0.33 5.59
CA TRP A 169 -33.37 -1.09 5.17
C TRP A 169 -34.44 -1.87 5.94
N ARG A 170 -35.44 -1.21 6.51
CA ARG A 170 -36.66 -1.91 6.96
C ARG A 170 -37.60 -2.04 5.76
N ASN A 171 -37.64 -3.27 5.26
CA ASN A 171 -38.60 -3.82 4.32
C ASN A 171 -40.00 -3.22 4.50
N THR A 172 -40.53 -2.60 3.45
CA THR A 172 -41.98 -2.55 3.25
C THR A 172 -42.42 -3.92 2.75
N GLU A 173 -43.05 -4.68 3.63
CA GLU A 173 -44.06 -5.67 3.25
C GLU A 173 -45.27 -4.98 2.60
#